data_AF-K5V201-F1
#
_entry.id   AF-K5V201-F1
#
_cell.length_a   1.000
_cell.length_b   1.000
_cell.length_c   1.000
_cell.angle_alpha   90.00
_cell.angle_beta   90.00
_cell.angle_gamma   90.00
#
_symmetry.space_group_name_H-M   'P 1'
#
loop_
_entity.id
_entity.type
_entity.pdbx_description
1 polymer ?
#
loop_
_entity_poly.entity_id
_entity_poly.type
_entity_poly.pdbx_seq_one_letter_code
_entity_poly.pdbx_strand_id
1 'polypeptide(L)'
;MSETSATTTPETKKCRIAELVQYSCEREEDASGNSQFHCWPIPRVFRICTGRPAVEITRYVDADVTTGEIKLPPQASQQLPKGKPWRDVQRYPQGDPKDA
;
A
#
# COMPACT_ATOMS: atom_id res chain seq x y z
N MET A 1 -16.53 -6.52 -49.74
CA MET A 1 -17.13 -6.30 -48.41
C MET A 1 -15.95 -6.20 -47.45
N SER A 2 -15.67 -4.99 -46.97
CA SER A 2 -14.46 -4.69 -46.21
C SER A 2 -14.60 -5.13 -44.76
N GLU A 3 -13.73 -6.03 -44.30
CA GLU A 3 -13.53 -6.30 -42.89
C GLU A 3 -12.72 -5.16 -42.28
N THR A 4 -13.37 -4.34 -41.47
CA THR A 4 -12.71 -3.33 -40.66
C THR A 4 -12.04 -4.03 -39.50
N SER A 5 -10.78 -4.44 -39.69
CA SER A 5 -9.91 -4.93 -38.61
C SER A 5 -9.69 -3.82 -37.58
N ALA A 6 -10.42 -3.89 -36.47
CA ALA A 6 -10.16 -3.09 -35.30
C ALA A 6 -8.74 -3.40 -34.81
N THR A 7 -7.82 -2.46 -35.02
CA THR A 7 -6.47 -2.54 -34.49
C THR A 7 -6.55 -2.28 -32.98
N THR A 8 -6.68 -3.35 -32.20
CA THR A 8 -6.57 -3.30 -30.74
C THR A 8 -5.12 -2.99 -30.39
N THR A 9 -4.79 -1.71 -30.22
CA THR A 9 -3.51 -1.32 -29.64
C THR A 9 -3.43 -1.95 -28.24
N PRO A 10 -2.34 -2.64 -27.86
CA PRO A 10 -2.21 -3.15 -26.51
C PRO A 10 -2.17 -1.94 -25.58
N GLU A 11 -3.28 -1.68 -24.88
CA GLU A 11 -3.28 -0.72 -23.79
C GLU A 11 -2.15 -1.14 -22.84
N THR A 12 -1.10 -0.32 -22.79
CA THR A 12 -0.07 -0.44 -21.76
C THR A 12 -0.82 -0.35 -20.44
N LYS A 13 -1.03 -1.48 -19.76
CA LYS A 13 -1.85 -1.56 -18.55
C LYS A 13 -1.27 -0.59 -17.51
N LYS A 14 -1.82 0.63 -17.46
CA LYS A 14 -1.26 1.74 -16.67
C LYS A 14 -1.46 1.39 -15.20
N CYS A 15 -0.36 1.28 -14.46
CA CYS A 15 -0.43 1.22 -13.02
C CYS A 15 -0.70 2.63 -12.48
N ARG A 16 -1.52 2.75 -11.45
CA ARG A 16 -1.71 4.00 -10.70
C ARG A 16 -1.15 3.87 -9.30
N ILE A 17 -0.75 5.00 -8.74
CA ILE A 17 -0.42 5.15 -7.32
C ILE A 17 -1.70 5.57 -6.59
N ALA A 18 -1.91 5.02 -5.42
CA ALA A 18 -3.02 5.37 -4.53
C ALA A 18 -2.49 5.54 -3.11
N GLU A 19 -3.12 6.43 -2.35
CA GLU A 19 -2.79 6.66 -0.95
C GLU A 19 -3.97 6.28 -0.07
N LEU A 20 -3.67 5.73 1.11
CA LEU A 20 -4.59 5.49 2.20
C LEU A 20 -3.94 6.00 3.48
N VAL A 21 -4.62 6.85 4.23
CA VAL A 21 -4.18 7.26 5.56
C VAL A 21 -4.81 6.32 6.59
N GLN A 22 -3.99 5.66 7.37
CA GLN A 22 -4.42 4.92 8.56
C GLN A 22 -4.14 5.77 9.81
N TYR A 23 -4.80 5.48 10.93
CA TYR A 23 -4.50 6.11 12.20
C TYR A 23 -4.15 5.05 13.24
N SER A 24 -3.07 5.26 13.98
CA SER A 24 -2.82 4.57 15.24
C SER A 24 -3.31 5.49 16.35
N CYS A 25 -4.17 4.99 17.24
CA CYS A 25 -4.74 5.77 18.33
C CYS A 25 -4.42 5.13 19.67
N GLU A 26 -3.97 5.94 20.62
CA GLU A 26 -3.74 5.54 22.00
C GLU A 26 -4.63 6.36 22.92
N ARG A 27 -5.07 5.74 24.03
CA ARG A 27 -5.84 6.43 25.06
C ARG A 27 -4.85 6.94 26.11
N GLU A 28 -4.91 8.24 26.38
CA GLU A 28 -4.18 8.92 27.43
C GLU A 28 -5.17 9.40 28.50
N GLU A 29 -4.81 9.26 29.77
CA GLU A 29 -5.58 9.85 30.87
C GLU A 29 -4.85 11.10 31.35
N ASP A 30 -5.59 12.21 31.43
CA ASP A 30 -5.04 13.44 31.99
C ASP A 30 -4.96 13.38 33.53
N ALA A 31 -4.26 14.34 34.14
CA ALA A 31 -4.13 14.41 35.60
C ALA A 31 -5.46 14.65 36.34
N SER A 32 -6.52 14.98 35.62
CA SER A 32 -7.88 15.18 36.14
C SER A 32 -8.76 13.93 36.00
N GLY A 33 -8.22 12.83 35.43
CA GLY A 33 -8.93 11.57 35.21
C GLY A 33 -9.79 11.53 33.94
N ASN A 34 -9.67 12.50 33.03
CA ASN A 34 -10.36 12.46 31.74
C ASN A 34 -9.55 11.63 30.74
N SER A 35 -10.23 10.76 29.99
CA SER A 35 -9.61 10.04 28.88
C SER A 35 -9.66 10.86 27.58
N GLN A 36 -8.51 11.05 26.95
CA GLN A 36 -8.37 11.58 25.60
C GLN A 36 -7.78 10.50 24.69
N PHE A 37 -8.19 10.48 23.42
CA PHE A 37 -7.48 9.71 22.40
C PHE A 37 -6.49 10.61 21.67
N HIS A 38 -5.25 10.15 21.59
CA HIS A 38 -4.25 10.75 20.72
C HIS A 38 -4.03 9.82 19.53
N CYS A 39 -4.18 10.35 18.31
CA CYS A 39 -4.09 9.58 17.07
C CYS A 39 -3.01 10.15 16.15
N TRP A 40 -2.15 9.27 15.64
CA TRP A 40 -1.10 9.61 14.69
C TRP A 40 -1.43 9.05 13.30
N PRO A 41 -1.37 9.87 12.24
CA PRO A 41 -1.60 9.41 10.88
C PRO A 41 -0.42 8.55 10.39
N ILE A 42 -0.73 7.48 9.69
CA ILE A 42 0.19 6.54 9.06
C ILE A 42 -0.16 6.48 7.56
N PRO A 43 0.54 7.25 6.71
CA PRO A 43 0.36 7.19 5.27
C PRO A 43 0.74 5.82 4.71
N ARG A 44 -0.09 5.27 3.83
CA ARG A 44 0.12 3.99 3.14
C ARG A 44 -0.01 4.19 1.65
N VAL A 45 1.03 3.86 0.90
CA VAL A 45 1.07 4.06 -0.55
C VAL A 45 0.95 2.72 -1.26
N PHE A 46 0.09 2.66 -2.27
CA PHE A 46 -0.22 1.44 -3.02
C PHE A 46 0.03 1.62 -4.51
N ARG A 47 0.59 0.59 -5.13
CA ARG A 47 0.65 0.45 -6.59
C ARG A 47 -0.45 -0.49 -7.05
N ILE A 48 -1.34 0.02 -7.90
CA ILE A 48 -2.48 -0.72 -8.42
C ILE A 48 -2.32 -0.84 -9.94
N CYS A 49 -2.18 -2.08 -10.42
CA CYS A 49 -2.06 -2.39 -11.85
C CYS A 49 -3.21 -3.31 -12.28
N THR A 50 -3.76 -3.11 -13.47
CA THR A 50 -4.87 -3.92 -13.99
C THR A 50 -4.54 -5.42 -14.00
N GLY A 51 -5.41 -6.23 -13.39
CA GLY A 51 -5.27 -7.69 -13.33
C GLY A 51 -4.20 -8.19 -12.36
N ARG A 52 -3.67 -7.34 -11.48
CA ARG A 52 -2.75 -7.71 -10.41
C ARG A 52 -3.29 -7.26 -9.05
N PRO A 53 -3.05 -8.00 -7.96
CA PRO A 53 -3.33 -7.52 -6.61
C PRO A 53 -2.62 -6.18 -6.34
N ALA A 54 -3.26 -5.32 -5.55
CA ALA A 54 -2.62 -4.10 -5.07
C ALA A 54 -1.44 -4.46 -4.17
N VAL A 55 -0.37 -3.68 -4.27
CA VAL A 55 0.85 -3.89 -3.48
C VAL A 55 1.13 -2.62 -2.69
N GLU A 56 1.32 -2.76 -1.38
CA GLU A 56 1.81 -1.67 -0.55
C GLU A 56 3.30 -1.41 -0.89
N ILE A 57 3.60 -0.17 -1.22
CA ILE A 57 4.93 0.31 -1.62
C ILE A 57 5.42 1.46 -0.74
N THR A 58 4.78 1.70 0.41
CA THR A 58 5.13 2.78 1.35
C THR A 58 6.62 2.81 1.70
N ARG A 59 7.26 1.64 1.87
CA ARG A 59 8.71 1.53 2.17
C ARG A 59 9.64 1.83 1.00
N TYR A 60 9.09 1.99 -0.20
CA TYR A 60 9.81 2.05 -1.46
C TYR A 60 9.63 3.39 -2.18
N VAL A 61 8.85 4.31 -1.61
CA VAL A 61 8.60 5.63 -2.17
C VAL A 61 9.39 6.69 -1.41
N ASP A 62 9.86 7.68 -2.16
CA ASP A 62 10.43 8.89 -1.60
C ASP A 62 9.29 9.89 -1.42
N ALA A 63 9.06 10.31 -0.18
CA ALA A 63 8.09 11.34 0.16
C ALA A 63 8.84 12.66 0.39
N ASP A 64 8.52 13.67 -0.41
CA ASP A 64 8.98 15.02 -0.15
C ASP A 64 8.13 15.62 0.97
N VAL A 65 8.73 15.78 2.15
CA VAL A 65 8.07 16.30 3.34
C VAL A 65 7.66 17.77 3.22
N THR A 66 8.21 18.51 2.25
CA THR A 66 7.89 19.93 2.03
C THR A 66 6.75 20.12 1.04
N THR A 67 6.64 19.25 0.03
CA THR A 67 5.63 19.37 -1.04
C THR A 67 4.49 18.35 -0.92
N GLY A 68 4.70 17.26 -0.16
CA GLY A 68 3.79 16.12 -0.11
C GLY A 68 3.85 15.23 -1.35
N GLU A 69 4.78 15.48 -2.28
CA GLU A 69 4.91 14.68 -3.50
C GLU A 69 5.50 13.30 -3.22
N ILE A 70 4.86 12.26 -3.77
CA ILE A 70 5.29 10.87 -3.62
C ILE A 70 5.90 10.39 -4.94
N LYS A 71 7.17 10.00 -4.91
CA LYS A 71 7.89 9.48 -6.08
C LYS A 71 8.31 8.04 -5.86
N LEU A 72 8.12 7.20 -6.87
CA LEU A 72 8.65 5.84 -6.88
C LEU A 72 9.98 5.83 -7.65
N PRO A 73 11.14 5.71 -6.97
CA PRO A 73 12.43 5.68 -7.65
C PRO A 73 12.51 4.48 -8.63
N PRO A 74 13.20 4.65 -9.77
CA PRO A 74 13.28 3.60 -10.80
C PRO A 74 13.84 2.27 -10.30
N GLN A 75 14.81 2.31 -9.36
CA GLN A 75 15.41 1.10 -8.80
C GLN A 75 14.43 0.32 -7.93
N ALA A 76 13.56 1.00 -7.18
CA ALA A 76 12.58 0.36 -6.30
C ALA A 76 11.56 -0.49 -7.07
N SER A 77 11.26 -0.11 -8.32
CA SER A 77 10.36 -0.88 -9.20
C SER A 77 10.82 -2.33 -9.44
N GLN A 78 12.12 -2.62 -9.30
CA GLN A 78 12.69 -3.96 -9.47
C GLN A 78 12.54 -4.84 -8.21
N GLN A 79 12.41 -4.21 -7.04
CA GLN A 79 12.39 -4.88 -5.73
C GLN A 79 11.00 -4.91 -5.09
N LEU A 80 9.96 -4.48 -5.81
CA LEU A 80 8.62 -4.40 -5.25
C LEU A 80 8.11 -5.77 -4.82
N PRO A 81 7.39 -5.84 -3.68
CA PRO A 81 6.75 -7.06 -3.25
C PRO A 81 5.79 -7.57 -4.32
N LYS A 82 5.75 -8.89 -4.50
CA LYS A 82 4.77 -9.52 -5.38
C LYS A 82 3.47 -9.68 -4.59
N GLY A 83 2.44 -8.96 -5.02
CA GLY A 83 1.09 -9.15 -4.47
C GLY A 83 0.59 -10.57 -4.75
N LYS A 84 -0.05 -11.17 -3.75
CA LYS A 84 -0.78 -12.44 -3.89
C LYS A 84 -2.29 -12.17 -3.85
N PRO A 85 -3.11 -12.89 -4.63
CA PRO A 85 -4.54 -12.89 -4.43
C PRO A 85 -4.86 -13.32 -3.00
N TRP A 86 -5.91 -12.74 -2.40
CA TRP A 86 -6.28 -13.03 -1.02
C TRP A 86 -6.50 -14.53 -0.76
N ARG A 87 -7.13 -15.21 -1.72
CA ARG A 87 -7.36 -16.67 -1.69
C ARG A 87 -6.08 -17.52 -1.59
N ASP A 88 -4.92 -16.96 -1.96
CA ASP A 88 -3.62 -17.64 -1.97
C ASP A 88 -2.74 -17.22 -0.76
N VAL A 89 -3.29 -16.43 0.17
CA VAL A 89 -2.60 -16.01 1.40
C VAL A 89 -2.70 -17.11 2.46
N GLN A 90 -1.57 -17.74 2.77
CA GLN A 90 -1.44 -18.69 3.86
C GLN A 90 -1.08 -17.93 5.16
N ARG A 91 -1.92 -18.06 6.18
CA ARG A 91 -1.64 -17.51 7.52
C ARG A 91 -1.05 -18.62 8.37
N TYR A 92 0.17 -18.42 8.86
CA TYR A 92 0.75 -19.31 9.85
C TYR A 92 0.24 -18.90 11.24
N PRO A 93 -0.11 -19.84 12.12
CA PRO A 93 -0.37 -19.52 13.52
C PRO A 93 0.88 -18.87 14.11
N GLN A 94 0.68 -17.80 14.87
CA GLN A 94 1.75 -17.13 15.60
C GLN A 94 2.30 -18.16 16.60
N GLY A 95 3.57 -18.53 16.49
CA GLY A 95 4.18 -19.48 17.42
C GLY A 95 4.02 -18.97 18.85
N ASP A 96 3.53 -19.82 19.74
CA ASP A 96 3.50 -19.51 21.17
C ASP A 96 4.93 -19.21 21.64
N PRO A 97 5.14 -18.17 22.49
CA PRO A 97 6.43 -17.91 23.10
C PRO A 97 6.65 -18.94 24.23
N LYS A 98 6.96 -20.17 23.84
CA LYS A 98 7.48 -21.20 24.73
C LYS A 98 8.62 -21.86 23.98
N ASP A 99 9.82 -21.35 24.25
CA ASP A 99 11.14 -21.98 24.11
C ASP A 99 12.17 -20.87 23.82
N ALA A 100 12.47 -20.07 24.85
CA ALA A 100 13.64 -19.22 24.96
C ALA A 100 14.28 -19.43 26.34
#